data_AF-A0A376LKF0-F1
#
_entry.id   AF-A0A376LKF0-F1
#
_cell.length_a   1.000
_cell.length_b   1.000
_cell.length_c   1.000
_cell.angle_alpha   90.00
_cell.angle_beta   90.00
_cell.angle_gamma   90.00
#
_symmetry.space_group_name_H-M   'P 1'
#
loop_
_entity.id
_entity.type
_entity.pdbx_description
1 polymer ?
#
loop_
_entity_poly.entity_id
_entity_poly.type
_entity_poly.pdbx_seq_one_letter_code
_entity_poly.pdbx_strand_id
1 'polypeptide(L)'
;MKIEVQGKAAPGITAKDIVLAIIGKTGSAGGTGHVVEFCGEAIRDLSMEGRMTLCNMAIEMGAKAGLVAPDETTFNYVKGRLHAPKGKDFDDAVAYWKTLQTDEGATFDTVVTLQAEEISPQVTWGTNPGQVISVNDNIPDPASFADPVERASAEKALAYMGLKPGIPLTEVAIDKVFIGSCTNSRIEDLRAAAEIAKGRKVAPGVQALVVPGSGPVKAQAEAEGLDKIFIEAGFEWRLPGCSMCLAMNNDRLNPGETLCLHQ
;
A
#
# COMPACT_ATOMS: atom_id res chain seq x y z
N MET A 1 -7.00 -16.02 -11.05
CA MET A 1 -6.05 -16.31 -9.95
C MET A 1 -6.72 -15.95 -8.63
N LYS A 2 -6.56 -16.80 -7.60
CA LYS A 2 -7.01 -16.53 -6.23
C LYS A 2 -5.80 -16.26 -5.33
N ILE A 3 -5.84 -15.18 -4.57
CA ILE A 3 -4.88 -14.89 -3.51
C ILE A 3 -5.64 -14.89 -2.18
N GLU A 4 -5.28 -15.83 -1.32
CA GLU A 4 -5.94 -16.07 -0.04
C GLU A 4 -5.00 -15.74 1.12
N VAL A 5 -5.37 -14.73 1.91
CA VAL A 5 -4.61 -14.32 3.10
C VAL A 5 -5.34 -14.79 4.35
N GLN A 6 -4.83 -15.87 4.95
CA GLN A 6 -5.46 -16.60 6.05
C GLN A 6 -5.06 -16.04 7.42
N GLY A 7 -5.98 -16.12 8.38
CA GLY A 7 -5.77 -15.60 9.73
C GLY A 7 -5.82 -14.07 9.81
N LYS A 8 -5.39 -13.54 10.97
CA LYS A 8 -5.44 -12.11 11.29
C LYS A 8 -4.07 -11.48 11.19
N ALA A 9 -4.03 -10.30 10.59
CA ALA A 9 -2.82 -9.50 10.55
C ALA A 9 -2.46 -9.00 11.96
N ALA A 10 -1.16 -8.91 12.25
CA ALA A 10 -0.69 -8.39 13.54
C ALA A 10 -1.05 -6.89 13.70
N PRO A 11 -1.13 -6.37 14.95
CA PRO A 11 -1.35 -4.94 15.17
C PRO A 11 -0.30 -4.07 14.46
N GLY A 12 -0.76 -3.06 13.73
CA GLY A 12 0.10 -2.17 12.95
C GLY A 12 0.36 -2.62 11.52
N ILE A 13 -0.05 -3.84 11.14
CA ILE A 13 -0.02 -4.30 9.75
C ILE A 13 -1.20 -3.71 8.99
N THR A 14 -0.91 -3.13 7.84
CA THR A 14 -1.88 -2.42 7.00
C THR A 14 -2.17 -3.18 5.71
N ALA A 15 -3.14 -2.69 4.93
CA ALA A 15 -3.37 -3.20 3.58
C ALA A 15 -2.13 -3.09 2.68
N LYS A 16 -1.27 -2.09 2.90
CA LYS A 16 -0.03 -1.91 2.14
C LYS A 16 0.94 -3.04 2.40
N ASP A 17 1.14 -3.41 3.66
CA ASP A 17 2.03 -4.51 4.04
C ASP A 17 1.55 -5.83 3.45
N ILE A 18 0.22 -6.07 3.49
CA ILE A 18 -0.39 -7.26 2.90
C ILE A 18 -0.13 -7.31 1.39
N VAL A 19 -0.40 -6.24 0.66
CA VAL A 19 -0.21 -6.25 -0.80
C VAL A 19 1.26 -6.31 -1.20
N LEU A 20 2.16 -5.68 -0.45
CA LEU A 20 3.60 -5.82 -0.67
C LEU A 20 4.08 -7.25 -0.40
N ALA A 21 3.62 -7.90 0.68
CA ALA A 21 3.96 -9.29 0.94
C ALA A 21 3.44 -10.22 -0.17
N ILE A 22 2.25 -9.95 -0.71
CA ILE A 22 1.71 -10.64 -1.88
C ILE A 22 2.63 -10.44 -3.09
N ILE A 23 2.97 -9.20 -3.44
CA ILE A 23 3.82 -8.89 -4.60
C ILE A 23 5.24 -9.46 -4.43
N GLY A 24 5.80 -9.43 -3.22
CA GLY A 24 7.09 -10.05 -2.93
C GLY A 24 7.07 -11.56 -3.11
N LYS A 25 5.96 -12.22 -2.77
CA LYS A 25 5.78 -13.67 -2.95
C LYS A 25 5.51 -14.07 -4.40
N THR A 26 4.76 -13.27 -5.15
CA THR A 26 4.36 -13.60 -6.53
C THR A 26 5.29 -13.02 -7.59
N GLY A 27 6.10 -12.01 -7.23
CA GLY A 27 6.91 -11.23 -8.15
C GLY A 27 6.09 -10.20 -8.94
N SER A 28 6.79 -9.26 -9.58
CA SER A 28 6.19 -8.17 -10.36
C SER A 28 5.41 -8.62 -11.61
N ALA A 29 5.54 -9.90 -12.00
CA ALA A 29 4.82 -10.50 -13.12
C ALA A 29 3.88 -11.64 -12.70
N GLY A 30 3.73 -11.93 -11.40
CA GLY A 30 3.01 -13.12 -10.91
C GLY A 30 1.52 -13.16 -11.22
N GLY A 31 0.90 -12.00 -11.45
CA GLY A 31 -0.49 -11.84 -11.88
C GLY A 31 -0.68 -11.72 -13.40
N THR A 32 0.38 -11.78 -14.20
CA THR A 32 0.29 -11.60 -15.66
C THR A 32 -0.70 -12.59 -16.27
N GLY A 33 -1.62 -12.07 -17.10
CA GLY A 33 -2.66 -12.88 -17.74
C GLY A 33 -3.87 -13.21 -16.85
N HIS A 34 -3.88 -12.75 -15.59
CA HIS A 34 -4.96 -13.07 -14.65
C HIS A 34 -5.77 -11.83 -14.25
N VAL A 35 -7.04 -12.06 -13.95
CA VAL A 35 -7.78 -11.27 -12.95
C VAL A 35 -7.54 -11.93 -11.59
N VAL A 36 -7.24 -11.11 -10.58
CA VAL A 36 -6.92 -11.58 -9.24
C VAL A 36 -8.07 -11.28 -8.30
N GLU A 37 -8.53 -12.32 -7.62
CA GLU A 37 -9.42 -12.20 -6.47
C GLU A 37 -8.60 -12.30 -5.18
N PHE A 38 -8.71 -11.27 -4.33
CA PHE A 38 -8.16 -11.27 -2.99
C PHE A 38 -9.23 -11.68 -1.99
N CYS A 39 -8.93 -12.69 -1.17
CA CYS A 39 -9.86 -13.26 -0.21
C CYS A 39 -9.13 -13.69 1.07
N GLY A 40 -9.88 -14.18 2.04
CA GLY A 40 -9.36 -14.60 3.35
C GLY A 40 -9.74 -13.63 4.47
N GLU A 41 -9.46 -14.05 5.71
CA GLU A 41 -9.87 -13.32 6.91
C GLU A 41 -9.21 -11.94 6.99
N ALA A 42 -7.89 -11.86 6.77
CA ALA A 42 -7.19 -10.59 6.77
C ALA A 42 -7.73 -9.59 5.74
N ILE A 43 -8.19 -10.06 4.57
CA ILE A 43 -8.77 -9.18 3.54
C ILE A 43 -10.18 -8.71 3.93
N ARG A 44 -10.99 -9.57 4.58
CA ARG A 44 -12.31 -9.19 5.09
C ARG A 44 -12.22 -8.18 6.22
N ASP A 45 -11.20 -8.29 7.06
CA ASP A 45 -10.96 -7.38 8.19
C ASP A 45 -10.50 -5.98 7.74
N LEU A 46 -10.07 -5.81 6.48
CA LEU A 46 -9.72 -4.49 5.93
C LEU A 46 -10.95 -3.58 5.81
N SER A 47 -10.73 -2.29 6.08
CA SER A 47 -11.64 -1.22 5.69
C SER A 47 -11.84 -1.21 4.16
N MET A 48 -12.87 -0.50 3.69
CA MET A 48 -13.00 -0.28 2.24
C MET A 48 -11.84 0.51 1.63
N GLU A 49 -11.21 1.37 2.41
CA GLU A 49 -10.06 2.16 1.97
C GLU A 49 -8.84 1.27 1.79
N GLY A 50 -8.55 0.38 2.76
CA GLY A 50 -7.53 -0.66 2.63
C GLY A 50 -7.78 -1.64 1.47
N ARG A 51 -9.03 -2.04 1.22
CA ARG A 51 -9.37 -2.86 0.04
C ARG A 51 -9.08 -2.15 -1.27
N MET A 52 -9.29 -0.83 -1.34
CA MET A 52 -8.96 -0.06 -2.52
C MET A 52 -7.43 0.06 -2.71
N THR A 53 -6.65 0.16 -1.63
CA THR A 53 -5.17 0.08 -1.69
C THR A 53 -4.72 -1.24 -2.30
N LEU A 54 -5.26 -2.36 -1.80
CA LEU A 54 -4.98 -3.70 -2.29
C LEU A 54 -5.31 -3.85 -3.79
N CYS A 55 -6.52 -3.48 -4.20
CA CYS A 55 -6.94 -3.59 -5.60
C CYS A 55 -6.19 -2.62 -6.53
N ASN A 56 -5.81 -1.43 -6.04
CA ASN A 56 -5.03 -0.48 -6.84
C ASN A 56 -3.66 -1.05 -7.21
N MET A 57 -3.02 -1.76 -6.27
CA MET A 57 -1.71 -2.35 -6.46
C MET A 57 -1.72 -3.72 -7.17
N ALA A 58 -2.88 -4.22 -7.60
CA ALA A 58 -2.94 -5.48 -8.36
C ALA A 58 -2.12 -5.41 -9.67
N ILE A 59 -2.05 -4.22 -10.28
CA ILE A 59 -1.25 -3.99 -11.50
C ILE A 59 0.26 -4.11 -11.25
N GLU A 60 0.73 -3.92 -10.03
CA GLU A 60 2.16 -3.98 -9.68
C GLU A 60 2.72 -5.40 -9.67
N MET A 61 1.85 -6.42 -9.62
CA MET A 61 2.18 -7.81 -9.92
C MET A 61 1.78 -8.22 -11.36
N GLY A 62 1.42 -7.26 -12.22
CA GLY A 62 1.04 -7.52 -13.61
C GLY A 62 -0.40 -8.03 -13.82
N ALA A 63 -1.24 -8.01 -12.78
CA ALA A 63 -2.63 -8.45 -12.91
C ALA A 63 -3.46 -7.47 -13.73
N LYS A 64 -4.44 -8.01 -14.48
CA LYS A 64 -5.35 -7.20 -15.30
C LYS A 64 -6.32 -6.38 -14.45
N ALA A 65 -6.75 -6.96 -13.34
CA ALA A 65 -7.65 -6.34 -12.36
C ALA A 65 -7.49 -7.05 -11.00
N GLY A 66 -7.78 -6.31 -9.92
CA GLY A 66 -7.90 -6.82 -8.56
C GLY A 66 -9.35 -6.72 -8.09
N LEU A 67 -9.85 -7.78 -7.45
CA LEU A 67 -11.22 -7.90 -6.97
C LEU A 67 -11.22 -8.30 -5.49
N VAL A 68 -12.15 -7.73 -4.72
CA VAL A 68 -12.51 -8.19 -3.37
C VAL A 68 -14.02 -8.34 -3.37
N ALA A 69 -14.51 -9.50 -2.93
CA ALA A 69 -15.94 -9.77 -2.86
C ALA A 69 -16.64 -8.76 -1.92
N PRO A 70 -17.80 -8.22 -2.31
CA PRO A 70 -18.51 -7.26 -1.48
C PRO A 70 -19.16 -7.94 -0.27
N ASP A 71 -19.24 -7.18 0.82
CA ASP A 71 -19.77 -7.59 2.12
C ASP A 71 -20.34 -6.38 2.89
N GLU A 72 -20.69 -6.57 4.16
CA GLU A 72 -21.22 -5.52 5.03
C GLU A 72 -20.32 -4.28 5.09
N THR A 73 -18.99 -4.43 5.12
CA THR A 73 -18.04 -3.31 5.08
C THR A 73 -18.21 -2.49 3.80
N THR A 74 -18.39 -3.17 2.68
CA THR A 74 -18.65 -2.54 1.37
C THR A 74 -19.99 -1.81 1.36
N PHE A 75 -21.05 -2.46 1.83
CA PHE A 75 -22.40 -1.89 1.84
C PHE A 75 -22.49 -0.66 2.75
N ASN A 76 -21.90 -0.75 3.94
CA ASN A 76 -21.86 0.35 4.91
C ASN A 76 -21.07 1.55 4.38
N TYR A 77 -19.96 1.31 3.67
CA TYR A 77 -19.17 2.37 3.07
C TYR A 77 -19.92 3.13 1.97
N VAL A 78 -20.72 2.42 1.16
CA VAL A 78 -21.51 3.03 0.08
C VAL A 78 -22.73 3.77 0.62
N LYS A 79 -23.36 3.25 1.70
CA LYS A 79 -24.60 3.80 2.26
C LYS A 79 -24.48 5.29 2.59
N GLY A 80 -25.42 6.09 2.08
CA GLY A 80 -25.51 7.52 2.37
C GLY A 80 -24.54 8.42 1.61
N ARG A 81 -23.69 7.87 0.73
CA ARG A 81 -22.85 8.68 -0.17
C ARG A 81 -23.69 9.39 -1.23
N LEU A 82 -23.16 10.49 -1.77
CA LEU A 82 -23.87 11.41 -2.67
C LEU A 82 -24.58 10.73 -3.85
N HIS A 83 -23.95 9.71 -4.44
CA HIS A 83 -24.45 8.97 -5.60
C HIS A 83 -24.90 7.54 -5.28
N ALA A 84 -24.97 7.17 -4.01
CA ALA A 84 -25.45 5.86 -3.63
C ALA A 84 -26.97 5.75 -3.86
N PRO A 85 -27.49 4.55 -4.21
CA PRO A 85 -28.92 4.31 -4.23
C PRO A 85 -29.52 4.58 -2.83
N LYS A 86 -30.81 4.93 -2.79
CA LYS A 86 -31.49 5.37 -1.56
C LYS A 86 -32.76 4.55 -1.31
N GLY A 87 -33.11 4.39 -0.03
CA GLY A 87 -34.33 3.67 0.37
C GLY A 87 -34.37 2.26 -0.23
N LYS A 88 -35.49 1.91 -0.86
CA LYS A 88 -35.70 0.59 -1.47
C LYS A 88 -34.66 0.24 -2.53
N ASP A 89 -34.21 1.20 -3.33
CA ASP A 89 -33.20 0.94 -4.37
C ASP A 89 -31.86 0.51 -3.74
N PHE A 90 -31.56 1.01 -2.53
CA PHE A 90 -30.37 0.58 -1.79
C PHE A 90 -30.52 -0.87 -1.30
N ASP A 91 -31.70 -1.21 -0.76
CA ASP A 91 -31.97 -2.56 -0.27
C ASP A 91 -31.92 -3.60 -1.40
N ASP A 92 -32.49 -3.27 -2.57
CA ASP A 92 -32.45 -4.11 -3.77
C ASP A 92 -31.01 -4.23 -4.32
N ALA A 93 -30.24 -3.14 -4.32
CA ALA A 93 -28.84 -3.16 -4.72
C ALA A 93 -27.98 -4.02 -3.79
N VAL A 94 -28.18 -3.93 -2.46
CA VAL A 94 -27.49 -4.80 -1.49
C VAL A 94 -27.86 -6.26 -1.68
N ALA A 95 -29.13 -6.57 -1.96
CA ALA A 95 -29.55 -7.94 -2.25
C ALA A 95 -28.82 -8.50 -3.50
N TYR A 96 -28.66 -7.69 -4.54
CA TYR A 96 -27.89 -8.05 -5.72
C TYR A 96 -26.38 -8.16 -5.43
N TRP A 97 -25.78 -7.21 -4.72
CA TRP A 97 -24.34 -7.24 -4.45
C TRP A 97 -23.94 -8.44 -3.61
N LYS A 98 -24.81 -8.94 -2.72
CA LYS A 98 -24.60 -10.19 -1.98
C LYS A 98 -24.46 -11.43 -2.88
N THR A 99 -24.90 -11.37 -4.13
CA THR A 99 -24.74 -12.46 -5.10
C THR A 99 -23.43 -12.35 -5.91
N LEU A 100 -22.63 -11.30 -5.72
CA LEU A 100 -21.37 -11.08 -6.46
C LEU A 100 -20.16 -11.72 -5.77
N GLN A 101 -20.40 -12.78 -5.00
CA GLN A 101 -19.34 -13.58 -4.39
C GLN A 101 -19.03 -14.77 -5.30
N THR A 102 -17.82 -15.31 -5.15
CA THR A 102 -17.41 -16.49 -5.90
C THR A 102 -18.27 -17.69 -5.52
N ASP A 103 -18.77 -18.40 -6.54
CA ASP A 103 -19.60 -19.58 -6.38
C ASP A 103 -18.86 -20.72 -5.66
N GLU A 104 -19.59 -21.50 -4.87
CA GLU A 104 -19.05 -22.70 -4.25
C GLU A 104 -18.57 -23.70 -5.33
N GLY A 105 -17.33 -24.18 -5.18
CA GLY A 105 -16.72 -25.09 -6.16
C GLY A 105 -16.10 -24.40 -7.38
N ALA A 106 -16.07 -23.07 -7.44
CA ALA A 106 -15.35 -22.35 -8.49
C ALA A 106 -13.86 -22.73 -8.51
N THR A 107 -13.33 -22.93 -9.72
CA THR A 107 -11.92 -23.26 -9.95
C THR A 107 -11.13 -22.03 -10.38
N PHE A 108 -9.87 -21.94 -9.95
CA PHE A 108 -8.96 -20.86 -10.33
C PHE A 108 -7.72 -21.44 -11.02
N ASP A 109 -7.20 -20.73 -12.03
CA ASP A 109 -5.98 -21.15 -12.76
C ASP A 109 -4.76 -21.25 -11.84
N THR A 110 -4.72 -20.42 -10.80
CA THR A 110 -3.63 -20.35 -9.82
C THR A 110 -4.20 -19.93 -8.48
N VAL A 111 -3.70 -20.55 -7.41
CA VAL A 111 -4.03 -20.24 -6.02
C VAL A 111 -2.74 -19.94 -5.27
N VAL A 112 -2.67 -18.77 -4.63
CA VAL A 112 -1.57 -18.39 -3.75
C VAL A 112 -2.12 -18.15 -2.36
N THR A 113 -1.49 -18.75 -1.35
CA THR A 113 -1.90 -18.61 0.04
C THR A 113 -0.79 -17.94 0.86
N LEU A 114 -1.17 -17.00 1.72
CA LEU A 114 -0.29 -16.34 2.69
C LEU A 114 -0.91 -16.45 4.08
N GLN A 115 -0.09 -16.54 5.12
CA GLN A 115 -0.53 -16.43 6.50
C GLN A 115 -0.36 -14.99 6.96
N ALA A 116 -1.45 -14.36 7.40
CA ALA A 116 -1.46 -12.94 7.79
C ALA A 116 -0.55 -12.66 9.00
N GLU A 117 -0.40 -13.65 9.88
CA GLU A 117 0.46 -13.57 11.08
C GLU A 117 1.96 -13.55 10.75
N GLU A 118 2.35 -14.02 9.57
CA GLU A 118 3.74 -13.99 9.09
C GLU A 118 4.08 -12.65 8.42
N ILE A 119 3.09 -11.80 8.15
CA ILE A 119 3.29 -10.51 7.49
C ILE A 119 3.77 -9.49 8.52
N SER A 120 5.04 -9.12 8.40
CA SER A 120 5.63 -7.96 9.09
C SER A 120 5.48 -6.67 8.26
N PRO A 121 5.78 -5.48 8.80
CA PRO A 121 5.85 -4.25 8.00
C PRO A 121 6.79 -4.43 6.80
N GLN A 122 6.31 -4.08 5.60
CA GLN A 122 7.01 -4.36 4.33
C GLN A 122 7.51 -3.07 3.66
N VAL A 123 8.57 -3.20 2.87
CA VAL A 123 9.10 -2.13 2.04
C VAL A 123 9.66 -2.67 0.73
N THR A 124 9.60 -1.89 -0.34
CA THR A 124 10.34 -2.17 -1.56
C THR A 124 11.73 -1.53 -1.47
N TRP A 125 12.79 -2.35 -1.45
CA TRP A 125 14.17 -1.85 -1.30
C TRP A 125 14.85 -1.48 -2.62
N GLY A 126 14.31 -1.96 -3.75
CA GLY A 126 14.95 -1.85 -5.06
C GLY A 126 14.19 -0.98 -6.05
N THR A 127 14.35 -1.30 -7.34
CA THR A 127 13.84 -0.51 -8.47
C THR A 127 12.62 -1.15 -9.13
N ASN A 128 12.09 -2.24 -8.59
CA ASN A 128 10.81 -2.80 -9.03
C ASN A 128 9.94 -3.23 -7.83
N PRO A 129 8.61 -3.30 -8.01
CA PRO A 129 7.67 -3.59 -6.91
C PRO A 129 7.84 -4.97 -6.27
N GLY A 130 8.45 -5.94 -6.97
CA GLY A 130 8.71 -7.29 -6.48
C GLY A 130 9.90 -7.39 -5.53
N GLN A 131 10.74 -6.37 -5.45
CA GLN A 131 11.89 -6.33 -4.55
C GLN A 131 11.46 -5.88 -3.16
N VAL A 132 10.74 -6.76 -2.47
CA VAL A 132 10.13 -6.52 -1.16
C VAL A 132 10.90 -7.25 -0.06
N ILE A 133 11.08 -6.59 1.09
CA ILE A 133 11.60 -7.19 2.32
C ILE A 133 10.83 -6.65 3.54
N SER A 134 10.95 -7.32 4.68
CA SER A 134 10.54 -6.76 5.97
C SER A 134 11.38 -5.54 6.31
N VAL A 135 10.80 -4.60 7.05
CA VAL A 135 11.57 -3.48 7.63
C VAL A 135 12.70 -3.97 8.56
N ASN A 136 12.55 -5.17 9.13
CA ASN A 136 13.53 -5.77 10.03
C ASN A 136 14.60 -6.61 9.31
N ASP A 137 14.49 -6.78 7.99
CA ASP A 137 15.42 -7.61 7.23
C ASP A 137 16.69 -6.83 6.84
N ASN A 138 17.71 -7.60 6.48
CA ASN A 138 18.89 -7.05 5.84
C ASN A 138 18.65 -6.86 4.34
N ILE A 139 19.32 -5.87 3.75
CA ILE A 139 19.36 -5.69 2.30
C ILE A 139 19.87 -6.99 1.64
N PRO A 140 19.14 -7.58 0.68
CA PRO A 140 19.52 -8.85 0.08
C PRO A 140 20.89 -8.80 -0.61
N ASP A 141 21.68 -9.85 -0.44
CA ASP A 141 22.89 -10.06 -1.23
C ASP A 141 22.51 -10.61 -2.62
N PRO A 142 22.91 -9.98 -3.74
CA PRO A 142 22.63 -10.51 -5.07
C PRO A 142 23.09 -11.97 -5.27
N ALA A 143 24.16 -12.39 -4.58
CA ALA A 143 24.65 -13.77 -4.63
C ALA A 143 23.67 -14.79 -4.03
N SER A 144 22.71 -14.36 -3.21
CA SER A 144 21.66 -15.22 -2.62
C SER A 144 20.56 -15.60 -3.61
N PHE A 145 20.41 -14.87 -4.73
CA PHE A 145 19.42 -15.18 -5.76
C PHE A 145 19.92 -16.30 -6.67
N ALA A 146 19.12 -17.36 -6.79
CA ALA A 146 19.44 -18.51 -7.64
C ALA A 146 19.25 -18.19 -9.13
N ASP A 147 18.23 -17.39 -9.48
CA ASP A 147 17.96 -16.98 -10.85
C ASP A 147 18.99 -15.90 -11.29
N PRO A 148 19.76 -16.12 -12.36
CA PRO A 148 20.66 -15.12 -12.93
C PRO A 148 19.98 -13.80 -13.31
N VAL A 149 18.71 -13.83 -13.73
CA VAL A 149 17.94 -12.62 -14.09
C VAL A 149 17.62 -11.80 -12.85
N GLU A 150 17.15 -12.45 -11.78
CA GLU A 150 16.88 -11.79 -10.50
C GLU A 150 18.17 -11.25 -9.87
N ARG A 151 19.26 -12.02 -9.92
CA ARG A 151 20.59 -11.57 -9.47
C ARG A 151 21.03 -10.30 -10.19
N ALA A 152 20.98 -10.30 -11.53
CA ALA A 152 21.36 -9.12 -12.31
C ALA A 152 20.42 -7.93 -12.05
N SER A 153 19.13 -8.18 -11.78
CA SER A 153 18.18 -7.13 -11.36
C SER A 153 18.51 -6.57 -9.98
N ALA A 154 18.89 -7.43 -9.02
CA ALA A 154 19.29 -7.04 -7.68
C ALA A 154 20.59 -6.21 -7.69
N GLU A 155 21.61 -6.63 -8.45
CA GLU A 155 22.86 -5.87 -8.61
C GLU A 155 22.61 -4.45 -9.14
N LYS A 156 21.78 -4.33 -10.18
CA LYS A 156 21.40 -3.02 -10.75
C LYS A 156 20.61 -2.18 -9.76
N ALA A 157 19.68 -2.78 -9.03
CA ALA A 157 18.87 -2.09 -8.03
C ALA A 157 19.75 -1.53 -6.89
N LEU A 158 20.65 -2.34 -6.34
CA LEU A 158 21.57 -1.89 -5.29
C LEU A 158 22.48 -0.76 -5.78
N ALA A 159 23.03 -0.89 -6.99
CA ALA A 159 23.88 0.15 -7.58
C ALA A 159 23.11 1.46 -7.80
N TYR A 160 21.87 1.39 -8.27
CA TYR A 160 21.01 2.55 -8.49
C TYR A 160 20.58 3.22 -7.18
N MET A 161 20.15 2.43 -6.21
CA MET A 161 19.68 2.90 -4.91
C MET A 161 20.82 3.31 -3.96
N GLY A 162 22.08 2.98 -4.31
CA GLY A 162 23.23 3.24 -3.45
C GLY A 162 23.27 2.36 -2.19
N LEU A 163 22.60 1.20 -2.21
CA LEU A 163 22.48 0.30 -1.07
C LEU A 163 23.62 -0.72 -1.04
N LYS A 164 24.06 -1.10 0.16
CA LYS A 164 25.05 -2.17 0.36
C LYS A 164 24.35 -3.46 0.78
N PRO A 165 24.72 -4.63 0.23
CA PRO A 165 24.14 -5.89 0.63
C PRO A 165 24.51 -6.24 2.08
N GLY A 166 23.62 -6.95 2.77
CA GLY A 166 23.84 -7.52 4.09
C GLY A 166 23.71 -6.55 5.27
N ILE A 167 23.52 -5.25 5.03
CA ILE A 167 23.25 -4.28 6.11
C ILE A 167 21.77 -4.34 6.52
N PRO A 168 21.42 -4.13 7.80
CA PRO A 168 20.04 -3.96 8.22
C PRO A 168 19.39 -2.78 7.49
N LEU A 169 18.16 -2.93 7.00
CA LEU A 169 17.45 -1.84 6.34
C LEU A 169 17.30 -0.62 7.28
N THR A 170 17.13 -0.86 8.57
CA THR A 170 17.03 0.20 9.59
C THR A 170 18.28 1.07 9.72
N GLU A 171 19.42 0.65 9.17
CA GLU A 171 20.65 1.45 9.12
C GLU A 171 20.74 2.35 7.88
N VAL A 172 19.81 2.21 6.92
CA VAL A 172 19.76 3.03 5.72
C VAL A 172 19.24 4.43 6.08
N ALA A 173 20.08 5.44 5.83
CA ALA A 173 19.67 6.83 5.98
C ALA A 173 18.64 7.21 4.91
N ILE A 174 17.67 8.04 5.30
CA ILE A 174 16.64 8.57 4.40
C ILE A 174 16.81 10.08 4.29
N ASP A 175 16.60 10.61 3.09
CA ASP A 175 16.67 12.05 2.83
C ASP A 175 15.27 12.65 2.75
N LYS A 176 14.30 11.86 2.25
CA LYS A 176 12.91 12.31 2.08
C LYS A 176 11.92 11.32 2.64
N VAL A 177 10.83 11.85 3.21
CA VAL A 177 9.65 11.09 3.61
C VAL A 177 8.45 11.63 2.86
N PHE A 178 7.61 10.73 2.34
CA PHE A 178 6.41 11.12 1.63
C PHE A 178 5.21 10.29 2.04
N ILE A 179 4.15 11.00 2.46
CA ILE A 179 2.82 10.44 2.74
C ILE A 179 1.87 11.06 1.72
N GLY A 180 1.56 10.36 0.64
CA GLY A 180 0.95 11.00 -0.53
C GLY A 180 0.87 10.12 -1.75
N SER A 181 -0.26 9.50 -2.06
CA SER A 181 -0.43 8.89 -3.39
C SER A 181 -1.88 8.64 -3.77
N CYS A 182 -2.11 7.98 -4.90
CA CYS A 182 -3.43 7.41 -5.21
C CYS A 182 -3.70 6.06 -4.50
N THR A 183 -2.66 5.42 -3.95
CA THR A 183 -2.76 4.14 -3.21
C THR A 183 -3.04 4.34 -1.71
N ASN A 184 -2.83 5.54 -1.16
CA ASN A 184 -2.95 5.92 0.26
C ASN A 184 -3.18 7.44 0.36
N SER A 185 -3.11 8.04 1.55
CA SER A 185 -3.54 9.43 1.83
C SER A 185 -5.04 9.65 1.79
N ARG A 186 -5.80 8.61 2.12
CA ARG A 186 -7.18 8.74 2.54
C ARG A 186 -7.20 9.17 4.01
N ILE A 187 -8.38 9.42 4.55
CA ILE A 187 -8.46 10.01 5.88
C ILE A 187 -7.93 9.05 6.95
N GLU A 188 -8.11 7.74 6.81
CA GLU A 188 -7.58 6.77 7.79
C GLU A 188 -6.05 6.72 7.79
N ASP A 189 -5.42 6.80 6.60
CA ASP A 189 -3.95 6.82 6.47
C ASP A 189 -3.36 8.07 7.15
N LEU A 190 -3.97 9.24 6.90
CA LEU A 190 -3.52 10.50 7.51
C LEU A 190 -3.68 10.49 9.03
N ARG A 191 -4.76 9.89 9.55
CA ARG A 191 -4.93 9.72 11.01
C ARG A 191 -3.86 8.80 11.59
N ALA A 192 -3.61 7.65 10.97
CA ALA A 192 -2.61 6.70 11.43
C ALA A 192 -1.21 7.34 11.47
N ALA A 193 -0.82 8.04 10.41
CA ALA A 193 0.45 8.76 10.36
C ALA A 193 0.51 9.93 11.36
N ALA A 194 -0.59 10.66 11.56
CA ALA A 194 -0.64 11.74 12.54
C ALA A 194 -0.47 11.24 13.98
N GLU A 195 -1.02 10.08 14.34
CA GLU A 195 -0.82 9.47 15.67
C GLU A 195 0.66 9.18 15.95
N ILE A 196 1.42 8.78 14.92
CA ILE A 196 2.88 8.59 15.04
C ILE A 196 3.61 9.94 15.10
N ALA A 197 3.22 10.90 14.28
CA ALA A 197 3.87 12.21 14.20
C ALA A 197 3.66 13.08 15.46
N LYS A 198 2.54 12.88 16.17
CA LYS A 198 2.14 13.68 17.32
C LYS A 198 3.19 13.67 18.42
N GLY A 199 3.66 14.86 18.80
CA GLY A 199 4.70 15.05 19.81
C GLY A 199 6.11 14.66 19.36
N ARG A 200 6.30 14.27 18.09
CA ARG A 200 7.60 13.96 17.50
C ARG A 200 8.02 15.07 16.53
N LYS A 201 9.26 15.02 16.06
CA LYS A 201 9.81 15.93 15.05
C LYS A 201 10.47 15.14 13.94
N VAL A 202 10.35 15.64 12.72
CA VAL A 202 11.13 15.18 11.56
C VAL A 202 12.62 15.33 11.89
N ALA A 203 13.40 14.31 11.53
CA ALA A 203 14.82 14.28 11.81
C ALA A 203 15.57 15.40 11.06
N PRO A 204 16.65 15.97 11.63
CA PRO A 204 17.43 16.99 10.95
C PRO A 204 17.96 16.50 9.60
N GLY A 205 17.81 17.33 8.56
CA GLY A 205 18.24 17.00 7.20
C GLY A 205 17.23 16.20 6.38
N VAL A 206 16.15 15.70 6.99
CA VAL A 206 15.08 14.97 6.28
C VAL A 206 14.00 15.95 5.82
N GLN A 207 13.64 15.88 4.54
CA GLN A 207 12.47 16.59 4.01
C GLN A 207 11.25 15.67 4.08
N ALA A 208 10.23 16.04 4.85
CA ALA A 208 9.01 15.24 4.97
C ALA A 208 7.81 15.97 4.38
N LEU A 209 7.07 15.33 3.47
CA LEU A 209 5.91 15.89 2.80
C LEU A 209 4.65 15.06 3.07
N VAL A 210 3.52 15.73 3.25
CA VAL A 210 2.19 15.11 3.32
C VAL A 210 1.28 15.73 2.27
N VAL A 211 0.76 14.89 1.38
CA VAL A 211 -0.17 15.24 0.30
C VAL A 211 -1.46 14.44 0.50
N PRO A 212 -2.58 15.11 0.86
CA PRO A 212 -3.88 14.44 0.94
C PRO A 212 -4.33 13.90 -0.42
N GLY A 213 -5.02 12.76 -0.45
CA GLY A 213 -5.42 12.10 -1.69
C GLY A 213 -6.52 12.85 -2.49
N SER A 214 -7.24 13.78 -1.87
CA SER A 214 -8.23 14.61 -2.55
C SER A 214 -8.57 15.89 -1.79
N GLY A 215 -9.24 16.84 -2.45
CA GLY A 215 -9.77 18.06 -1.83
C GLY A 215 -10.67 17.79 -0.62
N PRO A 216 -11.69 16.91 -0.73
CA PRO A 216 -12.51 16.51 0.41
C PRO A 216 -11.72 15.90 1.57
N VAL A 217 -10.74 15.02 1.29
CA VAL A 217 -9.90 14.43 2.34
C VAL A 217 -9.05 15.50 3.04
N LYS A 218 -8.48 16.45 2.29
CA LYS A 218 -7.75 17.58 2.88
C LYS A 218 -8.64 18.42 3.80
N ALA A 219 -9.81 18.81 3.33
CA ALA A 219 -10.75 19.62 4.11
C ALA A 219 -11.16 18.89 5.39
N GLN A 220 -11.38 17.57 5.31
CA GLN A 220 -11.67 16.74 6.47
C GLN A 220 -10.48 16.67 7.43
N ALA A 221 -9.26 16.43 6.93
CA ALA A 221 -8.05 16.36 7.75
C ALA A 221 -7.77 17.69 8.49
N GLU A 222 -8.03 18.83 7.85
CA GLU A 222 -7.90 20.16 8.45
C GLU A 222 -8.99 20.43 9.50
N ALA A 223 -10.22 19.99 9.25
CA ALA A 223 -11.31 20.07 10.23
C ALA A 223 -11.02 19.22 11.47
N GLU A 224 -10.33 18.09 11.30
CA GLU A 224 -9.87 17.22 12.40
C GLU A 224 -8.56 17.71 13.05
N GLY A 225 -7.89 18.70 12.46
CA GLY A 225 -6.63 19.27 12.97
C GLY A 225 -5.39 18.41 12.71
N LEU A 226 -5.46 17.44 11.79
CA LEU A 226 -4.34 16.57 11.43
C LEU A 226 -3.21 17.37 10.76
N ASP A 227 -3.57 18.37 9.96
CA ASP A 227 -2.63 19.32 9.32
C ASP A 227 -1.71 19.97 10.35
N LYS A 228 -2.26 20.40 11.49
CA LYS A 228 -1.50 21.04 12.56
C LYS A 228 -0.51 20.08 13.19
N ILE A 229 -0.90 18.82 13.39
CA ILE A 229 -0.02 17.78 13.93
C ILE A 229 1.18 17.58 12.99
N PHE A 230 0.94 17.47 11.68
CA PHE A 230 2.00 17.31 10.69
C PHE A 230 2.92 18.54 10.62
N ILE A 231 2.35 19.75 10.55
CA ILE A 231 3.12 21.00 10.53
C ILE A 231 3.95 21.14 11.79
N GLU A 232 3.38 20.86 12.96
CA GLU A 232 4.11 20.88 14.22
C GLU A 232 5.26 19.87 14.21
N ALA A 233 5.05 18.67 13.69
CA ALA A 233 6.11 17.68 13.55
C ALA A 233 7.20 18.08 12.54
N GLY A 234 6.98 19.10 11.71
CA GLY A 234 7.94 19.60 10.72
C GLY A 234 7.71 19.05 9.31
N PHE A 235 6.54 18.44 9.05
CA PHE A 235 6.15 18.04 7.70
C PHE A 235 5.63 19.24 6.91
N GLU A 236 5.87 19.19 5.61
CA GLU A 236 5.26 20.08 4.64
C GLU A 236 3.84 19.62 4.31
N TRP A 237 2.83 20.41 4.71
CA TRP A 237 1.43 20.15 4.38
C TRP A 237 1.09 20.71 2.99
N ARG A 238 0.89 19.82 2.02
CA ARG A 238 0.75 20.18 0.60
C ARG A 238 -0.71 20.13 0.12
N LEU A 239 -0.92 20.60 -1.12
CA LEU A 239 -2.20 20.49 -1.81
C LEU A 239 -2.37 19.09 -2.43
N PRO A 240 -3.61 18.60 -2.57
CA PRO A 240 -3.87 17.30 -3.19
C PRO A 240 -3.37 17.27 -4.64
N GLY A 241 -2.68 16.19 -5.00
CA GLY A 241 -2.14 15.98 -6.34
C GLY A 241 -1.21 14.77 -6.39
N CYS A 242 -0.75 14.37 -7.58
CA CYS A 242 0.13 13.20 -7.70
C CYS A 242 1.53 13.45 -7.10
N SER A 243 2.00 14.71 -7.03
CA SER A 243 3.27 15.10 -6.39
C SER A 243 4.41 14.13 -6.76
N MET A 244 5.14 13.55 -5.80
CA MET A 244 6.26 12.64 -6.08
C MET A 244 5.87 11.35 -6.80
N CYS A 245 4.59 10.93 -6.80
CA CYS A 245 4.16 9.77 -7.59
C CYS A 245 4.38 9.97 -9.10
N LEU A 246 4.31 11.20 -9.58
CA LEU A 246 4.53 11.56 -11.00
C LEU A 246 5.60 12.65 -11.18
N ALA A 247 6.40 12.91 -10.15
CA ALA A 247 7.36 14.01 -10.11
C ALA A 247 6.76 15.39 -10.49
N MET A 248 5.51 15.65 -10.05
CA MET A 248 4.84 16.94 -10.29
C MET A 248 5.36 18.02 -9.33
N ASN A 249 5.19 19.29 -9.69
CA ASN A 249 5.52 20.45 -8.84
C ASN A 249 6.99 20.54 -8.39
N ASN A 250 7.93 19.93 -9.14
CA ASN A 250 9.34 19.74 -8.78
C ASN A 250 9.57 18.84 -7.55
N ASP A 251 8.55 18.10 -7.09
CA ASP A 251 8.70 17.10 -6.04
C ASP A 251 9.39 15.86 -6.66
N ARG A 252 10.72 15.85 -6.64
CA ARG A 252 11.55 14.78 -7.21
C ARG A 252 12.74 14.47 -6.32
N LEU A 253 13.30 13.29 -6.49
CA LEU A 253 14.59 12.93 -5.92
C LEU A 253 15.72 13.49 -6.79
N ASN A 254 16.75 14.00 -6.14
CA ASN A 254 18.05 14.24 -6.76
C ASN A 254 18.82 12.91 -6.82
N PRO A 255 19.79 12.78 -7.75
CA PRO A 255 20.62 11.58 -7.83
C PRO A 255 21.27 11.26 -6.47
N GLY A 256 21.06 10.03 -5.99
CA GLY A 256 21.61 9.53 -4.72
C GLY A 256 20.78 9.83 -3.47
N GLU A 257 19.66 10.57 -3.59
CA GLU A 257 18.72 10.73 -2.46
C GLU A 257 17.87 9.47 -2.28
N THR A 258 17.70 9.07 -1.03
CA THR A 258 16.85 7.95 -0.63
C THR A 258 15.50 8.44 -0.15
N LEU A 259 14.44 7.98 -0.81
CA LEU A 259 13.06 8.24 -0.42
C LEU A 259 12.52 7.10 0.43
N CYS A 260 12.05 7.42 1.63
CA CYS A 260 11.09 6.59 2.33
C CYS A 260 9.68 7.01 1.92
N LEU A 261 9.02 6.12 1.21
CA LEU A 261 7.62 6.30 0.84
C LEU A 261 6.75 5.58 1.87
N HIS A 262 6.13 6.34 2.76
CA HIS A 262 5.13 5.77 3.66
C HIS A 262 3.79 5.78 2.92
N GLN A 263 3.31 4.58 2.62
CA GLN A 263 2.10 4.33 1.87
C GLN A 263 1.06 3.70 2.79
#